data_AF-A0A6I5CLR8-F1
#
_entry.id   AF-A0A6I5CLR8-F1
#
_cell.length_a   1.000
_cell.length_b   1.000
_cell.length_c   1.000
_cell.angle_alpha   90.00
_cell.angle_beta   90.00
_cell.angle_gamma   90.00
#
_symmetry.space_group_name_H-M   'P 1'
#
loop_
_entity.id
_entity.type
_entity.pdbx_description
1 polymer ?
#
loop_
_entity_poly.entity_id
_entity_poly.type
_entity_poly.pdbx_seq_one_letter_code
_entity_poly.pdbx_strand_id
1 'polypeptide(L)'
;MKKTIRENYRVEVTPDPWRNGLSHDQMKALLVDLEKSVRRHVDGFAEVVQRWDTRYECSHCDSEWEALTEREAADPSFRQDEHSVGGEPVCCYEAIAEFRAEHGVPPLAGANLVPDMTPGACTHHAMARHLGGDASRWSCLRCGLEVGTRGSGPDRPVHPLWPAEVVPEGAEGGAAA
;
A
#
# COMPACT_ATOMS: atom_id res chain seq x y z
N MET A 1 12.88 10.73 47.41
CA MET A 1 11.92 9.61 47.33
C MET A 1 11.41 9.55 45.89
N LYS A 2 11.59 8.45 45.16
CA LYS A 2 11.23 8.34 43.73
C LYS A 2 9.87 7.64 43.61
N LYS A 3 8.93 8.24 42.90
CA LYS A 3 7.66 7.62 42.51
C LYS A 3 7.71 7.35 41.01
N THR A 4 7.56 6.09 40.62
CA THR A 4 7.43 5.71 39.22
C THR A 4 5.95 5.60 38.89
N ILE A 5 5.49 6.40 37.94
CA ILE A 5 4.12 6.34 37.43
C ILE A 5 4.21 5.77 36.01
N ARG A 6 3.31 4.85 35.68
CA ARG A 6 3.18 4.26 34.36
C ARG A 6 1.76 4.52 33.87
N GLU A 7 1.64 5.03 32.66
CA GLU A 7 0.40 5.53 32.09
C GLU A 7 0.27 5.01 30.64
N ASN A 8 -0.94 5.15 30.06
CA ASN A 8 -1.24 4.77 28.67
C ASN A 8 -1.14 3.27 28.33
N TYR A 9 -1.73 2.42 29.18
CA TYR A 9 -1.94 1.00 28.86
C TYR A 9 -3.12 0.86 27.89
N ARG A 10 -2.88 0.32 26.69
CA ARG A 10 -3.93 0.05 25.70
C ARG A 10 -3.66 -1.22 24.91
N VAL A 11 -4.73 -1.84 24.43
CA VAL A 11 -4.70 -2.98 23.51
C VAL A 11 -5.31 -2.52 22.19
N GLU A 12 -4.61 -2.76 21.09
CA GLU A 12 -5.09 -2.45 19.73
C GLU A 12 -5.38 -3.76 19.00
N VAL A 13 -6.59 -3.85 18.42
CA VAL A 13 -7.04 -5.01 17.64
C VAL A 13 -7.34 -4.53 16.23
N THR A 14 -6.52 -4.95 15.27
CA THR A 14 -6.68 -4.57 13.85
C THR A 14 -7.10 -5.80 13.04
N PRO A 15 -8.37 -5.87 12.58
CA PRO A 15 -8.79 -6.93 11.67
C PRO A 15 -8.02 -6.79 10.35
N ASP A 16 -7.59 -7.91 9.76
CA ASP A 16 -6.89 -7.94 8.47
C ASP A 16 -7.90 -7.76 7.32
N PRO A 17 -7.96 -6.59 6.64
CA PRO A 17 -8.89 -6.36 5.55
C PRO A 17 -8.49 -7.10 4.26
N TRP A 18 -7.18 -7.33 4.06
CA TRP A 18 -6.62 -7.82 2.80
C TRP A 18 -7.01 -9.27 2.51
N ARG A 19 -7.16 -10.08 3.56
CA ARG A 19 -7.58 -11.48 3.41
C ARG A 19 -9.05 -11.64 3.05
N ASN A 20 -9.88 -10.66 3.39
CA ASN A 20 -11.33 -10.82 3.38
C ASN A 20 -12.04 -9.99 2.30
N GLY A 21 -11.35 -9.03 1.68
CA GLY A 21 -11.91 -8.21 0.61
C GLY A 21 -13.19 -7.46 1.01
N LEU A 22 -13.33 -7.14 2.30
CA LEU A 22 -14.53 -6.52 2.85
C LEU A 22 -14.64 -5.07 2.39
N SER A 23 -15.86 -4.64 2.06
CA SER A 23 -16.16 -3.22 1.87
C SER A 23 -16.02 -2.44 3.18
N HIS A 24 -15.93 -1.12 3.09
CA HIS A 24 -15.88 -0.24 4.27
C HIS A 24 -17.07 -0.47 5.22
N ASP A 25 -18.27 -0.62 4.68
CA ASP A 25 -19.48 -0.84 5.48
C ASP A 25 -19.47 -2.21 6.16
N GLN A 26 -18.95 -3.24 5.49
CA GLN A 26 -18.76 -4.55 6.08
C GLN A 26 -17.69 -4.51 7.19
N MET A 27 -16.62 -3.75 7.01
CA MET A 27 -15.59 -3.55 8.03
C MET A 27 -16.16 -2.84 9.27
N LYS A 28 -16.98 -1.80 9.08
CA LYS A 28 -17.68 -1.14 10.19
C LYS A 28 -18.59 -2.09 10.95
N ALA A 29 -19.35 -2.92 10.24
CA ALA A 29 -20.19 -3.93 10.88
C ALA A 29 -19.36 -4.94 11.70
N LEU A 30 -18.22 -5.38 11.15
CA LEU A 30 -17.27 -6.25 11.87
C LEU A 30 -16.73 -5.59 13.14
N LEU A 31 -16.34 -4.31 13.07
CA LEU A 31 -15.84 -3.57 14.24
C LEU A 31 -16.91 -3.44 15.35
N VAL A 32 -18.17 -3.25 14.99
CA VAL A 32 -19.29 -3.24 15.94
C VAL A 32 -19.45 -4.61 16.63
N ASP A 33 -19.32 -5.70 15.89
CA ASP A 33 -19.43 -7.05 16.46
C ASP A 33 -18.20 -7.42 17.30
N LEU A 34 -17.00 -6.97 16.91
CA LEU A 34 -15.78 -7.09 17.71
C LEU A 34 -15.91 -6.31 19.02
N GLU A 35 -16.42 -5.08 18.99
CA GLU A 35 -16.67 -4.30 20.20
C GLU A 35 -17.62 -5.04 21.16
N LYS A 36 -18.74 -5.57 20.66
CA LYS A 36 -19.67 -6.37 21.47
C LYS A 36 -18.97 -7.59 22.08
N SER A 37 -18.14 -8.28 21.30
CA SER A 37 -17.40 -9.45 21.76
C SER A 37 -16.41 -9.09 22.88
N VAL A 38 -15.61 -8.03 22.68
CA VAL A 38 -14.66 -7.54 23.70
C VAL A 38 -15.39 -7.18 24.98
N ARG A 39 -16.46 -6.38 24.89
CA ARG A 39 -17.26 -5.98 26.07
C ARG A 39 -17.91 -7.17 26.80
N ARG A 40 -18.20 -8.26 26.08
CA ARG A 40 -18.80 -9.47 26.67
C ARG A 40 -17.77 -10.35 27.39
N HIS A 41 -16.53 -10.37 26.91
CA HIS A 41 -15.53 -11.36 27.32
C HIS A 41 -14.36 -10.78 28.10
N VAL A 42 -14.17 -9.46 28.10
CA VAL A 42 -13.07 -8.82 28.81
C VAL A 42 -13.57 -7.73 29.74
N ASP A 43 -13.31 -7.93 31.03
CA ASP A 43 -13.63 -6.98 32.09
C ASP A 43 -12.51 -5.96 32.30
N GLY A 44 -12.82 -4.83 32.94
CA GLY A 44 -11.83 -3.86 33.42
C GLY A 44 -11.34 -2.84 32.38
N PHE A 45 -11.86 -2.85 31.15
CA PHE A 45 -11.63 -1.76 30.20
C PHE A 45 -12.54 -0.56 30.50
N ALA A 46 -11.97 0.64 30.51
CA ALA A 46 -12.72 1.88 30.64
C ALA A 46 -13.52 2.19 29.37
N GLU A 47 -12.94 1.93 28.19
CA GLU A 47 -13.54 2.23 26.89
C GLU A 47 -13.05 1.28 25.79
N VAL A 48 -13.86 1.15 24.75
CA VAL A 48 -13.50 0.53 23.47
C VAL A 48 -13.79 1.56 22.39
N VAL A 49 -12.78 1.91 21.60
CA VAL A 49 -12.87 2.98 20.59
C VAL A 49 -12.53 2.39 19.23
N GLN A 50 -13.45 2.54 18.28
CA GLN A 50 -13.24 2.16 16.89
C GLN A 50 -12.54 3.30 16.14
N ARG A 51 -11.51 2.98 15.36
CA ARG A 51 -10.76 3.94 14.54
C ARG A 51 -10.43 3.29 13.20
N TRP A 52 -10.28 4.12 12.18
CA TRP A 52 -9.78 3.72 10.88
C TRP A 52 -9.04 4.89 10.24
N ASP A 53 -8.00 4.57 9.49
CA ASP A 53 -7.29 5.53 8.67
C ASP A 53 -7.97 5.63 7.31
N THR A 54 -7.91 6.81 6.70
CA THR A 54 -8.40 7.04 5.34
C THR A 54 -7.22 7.44 4.49
N ARG A 55 -6.97 6.68 3.43
CA ARG A 55 -6.04 7.03 2.36
C ARG A 55 -6.83 7.30 1.10
N TYR A 56 -6.31 8.19 0.28
CA TYR A 56 -6.87 8.49 -1.03
C TYR A 56 -5.89 7.95 -2.07
N GLU A 57 -6.41 7.41 -3.16
CA GLU A 57 -5.59 6.83 -4.23
C GLU A 57 -6.01 7.46 -5.56
N CYS A 58 -5.06 7.62 -6.46
CA CYS A 58 -5.32 8.08 -7.81
C CYS A 58 -6.02 6.99 -8.62
N SER A 59 -7.17 7.29 -9.22
CA SER A 59 -7.91 6.35 -10.07
C SER A 59 -7.20 5.97 -11.37
N HIS A 60 -6.14 6.69 -11.75
CA HIS A 60 -5.37 6.43 -12.98
C HIS A 60 -4.15 5.54 -12.74
N CYS A 61 -3.50 5.65 -11.58
CA CYS A 61 -2.25 4.95 -11.31
C CYS A 61 -2.20 4.17 -9.99
N ASP A 62 -3.30 4.14 -9.23
CA ASP A 62 -3.45 3.47 -7.92
C ASP A 62 -2.42 3.91 -6.86
N SER A 63 -1.68 4.99 -7.11
CA SER A 63 -0.73 5.56 -6.15
C SER A 63 -1.47 6.41 -5.12
N GLU A 64 -0.89 6.55 -3.93
CA GLU A 64 -1.43 7.42 -2.89
C GLU A 64 -1.58 8.86 -3.42
N TRP A 65 -2.73 9.47 -3.12
CA TRP A 65 -3.08 10.79 -3.62
C TRP A 65 -2.30 11.85 -2.87
N GLU A 66 -1.36 12.45 -3.58
CA GLU A 66 -0.59 13.60 -3.13
C GLU A 66 -0.87 14.78 -4.05
N ALA A 67 -1.01 15.96 -3.46
CA ALA A 67 -1.25 17.21 -4.16
C ALA A 67 -0.32 18.30 -3.63
N LEU A 68 0.14 19.17 -4.51
CA LEU A 68 0.98 20.31 -4.15
C LEU A 68 0.23 21.22 -3.18
N THR A 69 0.87 21.60 -2.08
CA THR A 69 0.39 22.75 -1.30
C THR A 69 0.70 24.06 -2.02
N GLU A 70 0.01 25.15 -1.67
CA GLU A 70 0.30 26.49 -2.24
C GLU A 70 1.78 26.88 -2.07
N ARG A 71 2.38 26.50 -0.93
CA ARG A 71 3.80 26.75 -0.66
C ARG A 71 4.70 25.98 -1.61
N GLU A 72 4.38 24.73 -1.90
CA GLU A 72 5.14 23.88 -2.81
C GLU A 72 4.96 24.31 -4.27
N ALA A 73 3.76 24.73 -4.67
CA ALA A 73 3.53 25.29 -6.00
C ALA A 73 4.31 26.60 -6.24
N ALA A 74 4.53 27.41 -5.19
CA ALA A 74 5.35 28.61 -5.26
C ALA A 74 6.87 28.34 -5.24
N ASP A 75 7.30 27.14 -4.85
CA ASP A 75 8.71 26.76 -4.75
C ASP A 75 9.18 26.11 -6.06
N PRO A 76 10.15 26.70 -6.79
CA PRO A 76 10.67 26.15 -8.03
C PRO A 76 11.24 24.72 -7.93
N SER A 77 11.56 24.25 -6.73
CA SER A 77 12.08 22.88 -6.51
C SER A 77 10.99 21.80 -6.40
N PHE A 78 9.74 22.19 -6.15
CA PHE A 78 8.61 21.27 -6.02
C PHE A 78 7.58 21.38 -7.15
N ARG A 79 7.44 22.58 -7.74
CA ARG A 79 6.48 22.80 -8.84
C ARG A 79 6.81 21.99 -10.09
N GLN A 80 5.80 21.55 -10.82
CA GLN A 80 5.97 20.76 -12.05
C GLN A 80 6.41 21.65 -13.22
N ASP A 81 5.86 22.86 -13.30
CA ASP A 81 6.30 23.92 -14.21
C ASP A 81 5.95 25.32 -13.65
N GLU A 82 6.12 26.36 -14.45
CA GLU A 82 5.81 27.75 -14.07
C GLU A 82 4.31 28.01 -13.84
N HIS A 83 3.44 27.09 -14.25
CA HIS A 83 1.98 27.21 -14.15
C HIS A 83 1.37 26.35 -13.05
N SER A 84 2.19 25.61 -12.28
CA SER A 84 1.71 24.82 -11.15
C SER A 84 0.97 25.65 -10.10
N VAL A 85 -0.04 25.05 -9.50
CA VAL A 85 -0.93 25.67 -8.51
C VAL A 85 -1.16 24.75 -7.32
N GLY A 86 -1.58 25.31 -6.18
CA GLY A 86 -2.01 24.51 -5.03
C GLY A 86 -3.18 23.58 -5.39
N GLY A 87 -3.13 22.36 -4.90
CA GLY A 87 -4.10 21.29 -5.17
C GLY A 87 -3.76 20.40 -6.36
N GLU A 88 -2.75 20.76 -7.16
CA GLU A 88 -2.35 19.97 -8.33
C GLU A 88 -1.79 18.59 -7.92
N PRO A 89 -2.31 17.47 -8.47
CA PRO A 89 -1.84 16.13 -8.12
C PRO A 89 -0.40 15.92 -8.62
N VAL A 90 0.40 15.12 -7.89
CA VAL A 90 1.81 14.85 -8.24
C VAL A 90 2.08 13.41 -8.70
N CYS A 91 1.04 12.57 -8.77
CA CYS A 91 1.19 11.12 -8.92
C CYS A 91 1.41 10.63 -10.36
N CYS A 92 0.65 11.12 -11.34
CA CYS A 92 0.75 10.71 -12.75
C CYS A 92 0.29 11.81 -13.70
N TYR A 93 0.73 11.73 -14.96
CA TYR A 93 0.43 12.74 -15.99
C TYR A 93 -1.05 12.81 -16.33
N GLU A 94 -1.79 11.71 -16.27
CA GLU A 94 -3.22 11.66 -16.52
C GLU A 94 -4.01 12.46 -15.47
N ALA A 95 -3.69 12.25 -14.19
CA ALA A 95 -4.31 13.02 -13.10
C ALA A 95 -3.96 14.51 -13.18
N ILE A 96 -2.70 14.83 -13.51
CA ILE A 96 -2.26 16.21 -13.73
C ILE A 96 -3.02 16.84 -14.91
N ALA A 97 -3.14 16.13 -16.02
CA ALA A 97 -3.81 16.63 -17.21
C ALA A 97 -5.30 16.88 -16.98
N GLU A 98 -5.99 15.96 -16.28
CA GLU A 98 -7.39 16.11 -15.89
C GLU A 98 -7.57 17.34 -15.00
N PHE A 99 -6.78 17.46 -13.92
CA PHE A 99 -6.79 18.61 -13.03
C PHE A 99 -6.54 19.92 -13.79
N ARG A 100 -5.50 19.98 -14.62
CA ARG A 100 -5.16 21.18 -15.39
C ARG A 100 -6.27 21.57 -16.38
N ALA A 101 -6.90 20.59 -17.03
CA ALA A 101 -8.02 20.84 -17.93
C ALA A 101 -9.25 21.41 -17.20
N GLU A 102 -9.58 20.91 -16.01
CA GLU A 102 -10.68 21.41 -15.19
C GLU A 102 -10.42 22.81 -14.63
N HIS A 103 -9.17 23.10 -14.28
CA HIS A 103 -8.76 24.36 -13.65
C HIS A 103 -8.28 25.43 -14.65
N GLY A 104 -8.29 25.14 -15.96
CA GLY A 104 -7.85 26.07 -17.01
C GLY A 104 -6.35 26.37 -16.98
N VAL A 105 -5.55 25.46 -16.42
CA VAL A 105 -4.09 25.54 -16.37
C VAL A 105 -3.52 24.94 -17.66
N PRO A 106 -2.51 25.57 -18.30
CA PRO A 106 -1.88 25.00 -19.49
C PRO A 106 -1.33 23.58 -19.23
N PRO A 107 -1.48 22.61 -20.15
CA PRO A 107 -0.95 21.27 -19.96
C PRO A 107 0.58 21.30 -19.87
N LEU A 108 1.16 20.34 -19.12
CA LEU A 108 2.60 20.22 -18.98
C LEU A 108 3.30 20.11 -20.34
N ALA A 109 4.44 20.78 -20.48
CA ALA A 109 5.31 20.64 -21.63
C ALA A 109 5.81 19.18 -21.74
N GLY A 110 5.25 18.41 -22.67
CA GLY A 110 5.54 16.99 -22.85
C GLY A 110 4.36 16.04 -22.63
N ALA A 111 3.23 16.51 -22.07
CA ALA A 111 2.01 15.71 -21.95
C ALA A 111 1.37 15.36 -23.31
N ASN A 112 1.67 16.16 -24.36
CA ASN A 112 1.32 15.86 -25.75
C ASN A 112 2.27 14.88 -26.45
N LEU A 113 3.27 14.34 -25.74
CA LEU A 113 4.25 13.38 -26.28
C LEU A 113 4.04 11.96 -25.75
N VAL A 114 2.84 11.60 -25.28
CA VAL A 114 2.47 10.18 -25.35
C VAL A 114 2.20 9.93 -26.84
N PRO A 115 3.13 9.31 -27.61
CA PRO A 115 2.79 8.92 -28.95
C PRO A 115 1.55 8.05 -28.84
N ASP A 116 0.56 8.34 -29.68
CA ASP A 116 -0.54 7.47 -30.02
C ASP A 116 -0.14 6.00 -29.80
N MET A 117 -0.52 5.44 -28.65
CA MET A 117 -0.28 4.05 -28.32
C MET A 117 -1.23 3.25 -29.19
N THR A 118 -0.87 3.14 -30.46
CA THR A 118 -1.49 2.25 -31.42
C THR A 118 -1.51 0.86 -30.76
N PRO A 119 -2.65 0.16 -30.71
CA PRO A 119 -2.75 -1.14 -30.07
C PRO A 119 -1.87 -2.15 -30.84
N GLY A 120 -0.60 -2.28 -30.43
CA GLY A 120 0.40 -3.07 -31.14
C GLY A 120 1.80 -2.98 -30.54
N ALA A 121 2.17 -1.89 -29.86
CA ALA A 121 3.45 -1.78 -29.16
C ALA A 121 3.29 -2.24 -27.70
N CYS A 122 3.48 -3.52 -27.44
CA CYS A 122 3.55 -4.05 -26.07
C CYS A 122 4.86 -3.62 -25.40
N THR A 123 4.87 -2.49 -24.71
CA THR A 123 5.83 -2.17 -23.65
C THR A 123 5.16 -2.23 -22.29
N HIS A 124 4.68 -3.42 -21.91
CA HIS A 124 4.34 -3.66 -20.51
C HIS A 124 5.53 -4.33 -19.82
N HIS A 125 5.95 -3.72 -18.73
CA HIS A 125 6.73 -4.39 -17.69
C HIS A 125 6.15 -5.78 -17.44
N ALA A 126 6.99 -6.80 -17.60
CA ALA A 126 6.60 -8.18 -17.39
C ALA A 126 6.20 -8.40 -15.93
N MET A 127 4.90 -8.49 -15.64
CA MET A 127 4.43 -9.17 -14.43
C MET A 127 4.59 -10.67 -14.65
N ALA A 128 5.76 -11.19 -14.27
CA ALA A 128 6.06 -12.61 -14.34
C ALA A 128 5.27 -13.36 -13.25
N ARG A 129 4.39 -14.28 -13.64
CA ARG A 129 3.95 -15.36 -12.74
C ARG A 129 4.92 -16.53 -12.91
N HIS A 130 5.59 -16.89 -11.82
CA HIS A 130 6.34 -18.13 -11.74
C HIS A 130 5.36 -19.31 -11.78
N LEU A 131 5.13 -19.84 -12.97
CA LEU A 131 4.53 -21.16 -13.13
C LEU A 131 5.67 -22.18 -13.06
N GLY A 132 5.88 -22.75 -11.88
CA GLY A 132 6.61 -24.00 -11.63
C GLY A 132 7.87 -24.30 -12.46
N GLY A 133 9.04 -24.18 -11.83
CA GLY A 133 10.13 -25.14 -11.99
C GLY A 133 11.15 -24.94 -13.11
N ASP A 134 10.88 -24.16 -14.16
CA ASP A 134 11.88 -23.87 -15.20
C ASP A 134 11.84 -22.39 -15.63
N ALA A 135 12.89 -21.64 -15.31
CA ALA A 135 13.01 -20.18 -15.52
C ALA A 135 13.20 -19.76 -17.00
N SER A 136 13.01 -20.66 -17.96
CA SER A 136 13.41 -20.47 -19.36
C SER A 136 12.23 -20.23 -20.33
N ARG A 137 11.00 -20.16 -19.82
CA ARG A 137 9.79 -19.99 -20.65
C ARG A 137 8.92 -18.83 -20.16
N TRP A 138 8.69 -17.90 -21.07
CA TRP A 138 7.91 -16.69 -20.82
C TRP A 138 6.76 -16.66 -21.84
N SER A 139 5.53 -16.55 -21.34
CA SER A 139 4.33 -16.44 -22.17
C SER A 139 3.59 -15.15 -21.83
N CYS A 140 3.30 -14.33 -22.83
CA CYS A 140 2.40 -13.19 -22.66
C CYS A 140 0.96 -13.69 -22.51
N LEU A 141 0.36 -13.53 -21.33
CA LEU A 141 -1.01 -13.96 -21.02
C LEU A 141 -2.08 -13.29 -21.90
N ARG A 142 -1.75 -12.21 -22.62
CA ARG A 142 -2.70 -11.48 -23.47
C ARG A 142 -2.65 -11.88 -24.95
N CYS A 143 -1.53 -12.40 -25.45
CA CYS A 143 -1.38 -12.75 -26.88
C CYS A 143 -0.84 -14.16 -27.16
N GLY A 144 -0.49 -14.95 -26.13
CA GLY A 144 -0.09 -16.35 -26.29
C GLY A 144 1.24 -16.60 -27.01
N LEU A 145 2.05 -15.56 -27.24
CA LEU A 145 3.36 -15.69 -27.87
C LEU A 145 4.38 -16.29 -26.88
N GLU A 146 4.97 -17.43 -27.23
CA GLU A 146 6.05 -18.06 -26.46
C GLU A 146 7.42 -17.55 -26.93
N VAL A 147 8.26 -17.08 -26.00
CA VAL A 147 9.68 -16.81 -26.27
C VAL A 147 10.51 -17.70 -25.36
N GLY A 148 11.27 -18.63 -25.96
CA GLY A 148 12.17 -19.54 -25.26
C GLY A 148 13.62 -19.27 -25.62
N THR A 149 14.46 -19.08 -24.62
CA THR A 149 15.92 -19.09 -24.78
C THR A 149 16.42 -20.54 -24.58
N ARG A 150 17.15 -21.08 -25.58
CA ARG A 150 17.84 -22.36 -25.45
C ARG A 150 19.05 -22.19 -24.52
N GLY A 151 19.13 -22.97 -23.45
CA GLY A 151 20.42 -23.37 -22.87
C GLY A 151 20.46 -23.63 -21.38
N SER A 152 20.46 -24.92 -21.03
CA SER A 152 21.32 -25.57 -20.01
C SER A 152 21.11 -25.25 -18.51
N GLY A 153 20.48 -26.19 -17.77
CA GLY A 153 20.56 -26.27 -16.29
C GLY A 153 21.88 -26.93 -15.80
N PRO A 154 21.95 -27.56 -14.60
CA PRO A 154 20.99 -27.62 -13.47
C PRO A 154 21.65 -27.43 -12.06
N ASP A 155 20.85 -27.67 -11.00
CA ASP A 155 21.18 -28.06 -9.60
C ASP A 155 21.15 -27.05 -8.42
N ARG A 156 19.99 -27.04 -7.72
CA ARG A 156 19.73 -27.19 -6.25
C ARG A 156 20.31 -26.18 -5.21
N PRO A 157 19.83 -26.14 -3.93
CA PRO A 157 18.71 -26.84 -3.27
C PRO A 157 17.71 -25.92 -2.50
N VAL A 158 16.59 -26.54 -2.10
CA VAL A 158 15.51 -26.03 -1.24
C VAL A 158 15.88 -26.20 0.24
N HIS A 159 15.64 -25.21 1.09
CA HIS A 159 15.62 -25.33 2.56
C HIS A 159 14.69 -24.27 3.21
N PRO A 160 14.24 -24.46 4.47
CA PRO A 160 12.81 -24.52 4.79
C PRO A 160 12.29 -23.38 5.68
N LEU A 161 10.95 -23.28 5.71
CA LEU A 161 10.05 -22.82 6.78
C LEU A 161 10.72 -22.35 8.08
N TRP A 162 10.62 -21.06 8.39
CA TRP A 162 10.81 -20.55 9.74
C TRP A 162 9.63 -20.96 10.64
N PRO A 163 9.87 -21.53 11.83
CA PRO A 163 8.86 -21.64 12.88
C PRO A 163 8.71 -20.30 13.61
N ALA A 164 7.48 -20.04 14.05
CA ALA A 164 7.13 -18.92 14.92
C ALA A 164 7.89 -18.98 16.25
N GLU A 165 8.52 -17.89 16.66
CA GLU A 165 9.00 -17.71 18.03
C GLU A 165 7.81 -17.35 18.93
N VAL A 166 7.52 -18.26 19.86
CA VAL A 166 6.70 -18.01 21.05
C VAL A 166 7.62 -17.34 22.07
N VAL A 167 7.32 -16.10 22.46
CA VAL A 167 7.96 -15.45 23.61
C VAL A 167 7.19 -15.85 24.87
N PRO A 168 7.78 -16.60 25.82
CA PRO A 168 7.14 -16.85 27.10
C PRO A 168 7.21 -15.61 28.01
N GLU A 169 6.05 -15.26 28.58
CA GLU A 169 5.91 -14.39 29.74
C GLU A 169 6.62 -14.98 30.97
N GLY A 170 7.23 -14.11 31.79
CA GLY A 170 7.44 -14.38 33.22
C GLY A 170 8.80 -14.97 33.62
N ALA A 171 9.71 -14.09 34.03
CA ALA A 171 10.76 -14.44 35.00
C ALA A 171 10.73 -13.41 36.13
N GLU A 172 9.89 -13.68 37.13
CA GLU A 172 10.07 -13.16 38.48
C GLU A 172 11.37 -13.75 39.04
N GLY A 173 12.30 -12.88 39.45
CA GLY A 173 13.57 -13.27 40.04
C GLY A 173 13.96 -12.28 41.11
N GLY A 174 13.44 -12.49 42.32
CA GLY A 174 13.95 -11.85 43.52
C GLY A 174 15.39 -12.26 43.79
N ALA A 175 16.20 -11.30 44.23
CA ALA A 175 17.41 -11.57 44.99
C ALA A 175 17.52 -10.50 46.07
N ALA A 176 17.23 -10.92 47.30
CA ALA A 176 17.68 -10.25 48.50
C ALA A 176 19.11 -10.71 48.80
N ALA A 177 20.00 -9.76 49.07
CA ALA A 177 21.06 -9.82 50.07
C ALA A 177 21.57 -8.38 50.30
#